data_AF-A0AAN1FEH4-F1
#
_entry.id   AF-A0AAN1FEH4-F1
#
_cell.length_a   1.000
_cell.length_b   1.000
_cell.length_c   1.000
_cell.angle_alpha   90.00
_cell.angle_beta   90.00
_cell.angle_gamma   90.00
#
_symmetry.space_group_name_H-M   'P 1'
#
loop_
_entity.id
_entity.type
_entity.pdbx_description
1 polymer ?
#
loop_
_entity_poly.entity_id
_entity_poly.type
_entity_poly.pdbx_seq_one_letter_code
_entity_poly.pdbx_strand_id
1 'polypeptide(L)'
;MVVHAKELDNQETWSDIGLITLKQTPREHWSPAPEILKQADCVEVAIEMVKEAFSVGDNDPHRLDTVVGEVCLRHCDIHHIVEKRIHARERYASYAYSAVIDPFEVWRTMYDNGDHAFSFISLFDAKYQLVVKVRVWDEHVLWNFFHCETKSANKHRKGTLIFTRY
;
A
#
# COMPACT_ATOMS: atom_id res chain seq x y z
N MET A 1 -11.76 9.84 23.79
CA MET A 1 -12.41 10.15 22.51
C MET A 1 -11.31 10.13 21.47
N VAL A 2 -11.19 9.06 20.67
CA VAL A 2 -10.14 8.99 19.63
C VAL A 2 -10.59 9.90 18.50
N VAL A 3 -10.02 11.09 18.40
CA VAL A 3 -10.24 11.97 17.26
C VAL A 3 -9.54 11.30 16.08
N HIS A 4 -10.33 10.80 15.12
CA HIS A 4 -9.76 10.26 13.89
C HIS A 4 -9.26 11.43 13.05
N ALA A 5 -7.93 11.56 12.93
CA ALA A 5 -7.35 12.60 12.09
C ALA A 5 -7.87 12.48 10.67
N LYS A 6 -8.15 13.63 10.05
CA LYS A 6 -8.66 13.74 8.69
C LYS A 6 -7.51 14.09 7.75
N GLU A 7 -7.51 13.54 6.55
CA GLU A 7 -6.61 14.03 5.49
C GLU A 7 -6.88 15.51 5.24
N LEU A 8 -5.81 16.30 5.07
CA LEU A 8 -5.95 17.71 4.74
C LEU A 8 -6.66 17.86 3.38
N ASP A 9 -7.58 18.81 3.30
CA ASP A 9 -8.27 19.15 2.05
C ASP A 9 -7.32 19.91 1.10
N ASN A 10 -7.63 19.90 -0.21
CA ASN A 10 -6.92 20.65 -1.26
C ASN A 10 -5.40 20.41 -1.35
N GLN A 11 -4.94 19.22 -0.98
CA GLN A 11 -3.56 18.80 -1.25
C GLN A 11 -3.35 18.65 -2.76
N GLU A 12 -2.17 19.07 -3.22
CA GLU A 12 -1.73 18.97 -4.61
C GLU A 12 -1.91 17.53 -5.14
N THR A 13 -2.38 17.39 -6.38
CA THR A 13 -2.67 16.10 -7.01
C THR A 13 -1.77 15.85 -8.20
N TRP A 14 -1.71 14.60 -8.65
CA TRP A 14 -1.02 14.22 -9.90
C TRP A 14 -1.35 15.11 -11.11
N SER A 15 -2.60 15.57 -11.23
CA SER A 15 -3.01 16.43 -12.34
C SER A 15 -2.47 17.86 -12.19
N ASP A 16 -2.34 18.36 -10.96
CA ASP A 16 -1.82 19.70 -10.70
C ASP A 16 -0.33 19.81 -11.05
N ILE A 17 0.42 18.72 -10.85
CA ILE A 17 1.84 18.63 -11.24
C ILE A 17 2.07 18.08 -12.65
N GLY A 18 1.02 17.97 -13.47
CA GLY A 18 1.12 17.64 -14.89
C GLY A 18 1.43 16.17 -15.22
N LEU A 19 1.24 15.23 -14.28
CA LEU A 19 1.39 13.81 -14.58
C LEU A 19 0.24 13.29 -15.45
N ILE A 20 0.51 12.26 -16.24
CA ILE A 20 -0.52 11.54 -17.00
C ILE A 20 -1.37 10.65 -16.08
N THR A 21 -2.53 10.23 -16.57
CA THR A 21 -3.32 9.21 -15.86
C THR A 21 -2.57 7.88 -15.84
N LEU A 22 -2.69 7.09 -14.75
CA LEU A 22 -2.08 5.75 -14.67
C LEU A 22 -2.49 4.79 -15.81
N LYS A 23 -3.64 5.04 -16.46
CA LYS A 23 -4.08 4.25 -17.62
C LYS A 23 -3.19 4.48 -18.85
N GLN A 24 -2.58 5.66 -18.96
CA GLN A 24 -1.73 6.06 -20.09
C GLN A 24 -0.25 5.71 -19.89
N THR A 25 0.12 5.18 -18.72
CA THR A 25 1.50 4.76 -18.44
C THR A 25 1.95 3.68 -19.42
N PRO A 26 3.11 3.87 -20.12
CA PRO A 26 3.69 2.86 -21.01
C PRO A 26 3.90 1.52 -20.30
N ARG A 27 3.67 0.41 -21.02
CA ARG A 27 3.71 -0.95 -20.45
C ARG A 27 5.08 -1.37 -19.93
N GLU A 28 6.16 -0.77 -20.42
CA GLU A 28 7.52 -1.00 -19.89
C GLU A 28 7.68 -0.63 -18.41
N HIS A 29 6.83 0.25 -17.87
CA HIS A 29 6.86 0.63 -16.45
C HIS A 29 5.96 -0.25 -15.57
N TRP A 30 5.20 -1.18 -16.17
CA TRP A 30 4.32 -2.08 -15.44
C TRP A 30 5.11 -3.30 -14.99
N SER A 31 5.00 -3.64 -13.72
CA SER A 31 5.67 -4.80 -13.15
C SER A 31 4.96 -6.10 -13.56
N PRO A 32 5.69 -7.24 -13.62
CA PRO A 32 5.06 -8.55 -13.73
C PRO A 32 4.07 -8.76 -12.58
N ALA A 33 2.90 -9.29 -12.90
CA ALA A 33 1.85 -9.51 -11.92
C ALA A 33 2.17 -10.78 -11.08
N PRO A 34 2.28 -10.69 -9.74
CA PRO A 34 2.43 -11.87 -8.90
C PRO A 34 1.21 -12.81 -9.00
N GLU A 35 1.35 -14.02 -8.45
CA GLU A 35 0.21 -14.93 -8.32
C GLU A 35 -0.83 -14.37 -7.33
N ILE A 36 -2.12 -14.48 -7.66
CA ILE A 36 -3.20 -14.22 -6.72
C ILE A 36 -3.50 -15.53 -5.99
N LEU A 37 -3.28 -15.55 -4.69
CA LEU A 37 -3.48 -16.74 -3.87
C LEU A 37 -4.98 -17.08 -3.73
N LYS A 38 -5.24 -18.33 -3.35
CA LYS A 38 -6.59 -18.75 -2.93
C LYS A 38 -6.96 -18.07 -1.62
N GLN A 39 -8.25 -17.81 -1.42
CA GLN A 39 -8.74 -17.29 -0.15
C GLN A 39 -8.44 -18.28 0.97
N ALA A 40 -8.00 -17.77 2.12
CA ALA A 40 -7.80 -18.59 3.31
C ALA A 40 -9.14 -18.97 3.96
N ASP A 41 -9.22 -20.21 4.42
CA ASP A 41 -10.41 -20.77 5.09
C ASP A 41 -10.69 -20.10 6.45
N CYS A 42 -9.65 -19.64 7.14
CA CYS A 42 -9.78 -18.94 8.43
C CYS A 42 -8.79 -17.76 8.55
N VAL A 43 -8.89 -17.00 9.63
CA VAL A 43 -8.07 -15.80 9.86
C VAL A 43 -6.62 -16.15 10.15
N GLU A 44 -6.37 -17.25 10.85
CA GLU A 44 -5.03 -17.73 11.20
C GLU A 44 -4.24 -18.05 9.93
N VAL A 45 -4.84 -18.78 8.99
CA VAL A 45 -4.22 -19.07 7.69
C VAL A 45 -4.02 -17.78 6.88
N ALA A 46 -4.96 -16.83 6.94
CA ALA A 46 -4.82 -15.55 6.26
C ALA A 46 -3.62 -14.72 6.79
N ILE A 47 -3.38 -14.75 8.10
CA ILE A 47 -2.24 -14.10 8.74
C ILE A 47 -0.94 -14.73 8.25
N GLU A 48 -0.84 -16.05 8.27
CA GLU A 48 0.36 -16.76 7.84
C GLU A 48 0.66 -16.51 6.36
N MET A 49 -0.35 -16.45 5.49
CA MET A 49 -0.16 -16.06 4.09
C MET A 49 0.45 -14.66 3.92
N VAL A 50 0.02 -13.69 4.73
CA VAL A 50 0.59 -12.33 4.70
C VAL A 50 2.01 -12.35 5.24
N LYS A 51 2.28 -13.06 6.33
CA LYS A 51 3.64 -13.21 6.88
C LYS A 51 4.58 -13.84 5.88
N GLU A 52 4.19 -14.94 5.24
CA GLU A 52 4.99 -15.64 4.24
C GLU A 52 5.32 -14.72 3.06
N ALA A 53 4.31 -14.03 2.51
CA ALA A 53 4.51 -13.11 1.39
C ALA A 53 5.47 -11.96 1.71
N PHE A 54 5.47 -11.47 2.95
CA PHE A 54 6.38 -10.42 3.42
C PHE A 54 7.68 -10.97 4.03
N SER A 55 7.88 -12.29 4.04
CA SER A 55 9.02 -12.94 4.72
C SER A 55 9.17 -12.52 6.20
N VAL A 56 8.03 -12.33 6.87
CA VAL A 56 7.97 -12.00 8.30
C VAL A 56 8.33 -13.25 9.10
N GLY A 57 9.51 -13.23 9.72
CA GLY A 57 9.91 -14.25 10.70
C GLY A 57 9.31 -13.99 12.08
N ASP A 58 9.88 -14.63 13.11
CA ASP A 58 9.39 -14.49 14.49
C ASP A 58 9.67 -13.11 15.13
N ASN A 59 10.49 -12.28 14.47
CA ASN A 59 10.86 -10.95 14.94
C ASN A 59 9.72 -9.95 14.69
N ASP A 60 9.32 -9.23 15.74
CA ASP A 60 8.28 -8.20 15.70
C ASP A 60 8.85 -6.90 16.33
N PRO A 61 8.89 -5.75 15.62
CA PRO A 61 8.42 -5.54 14.24
C PRO A 61 9.34 -6.14 13.18
N HIS A 62 8.75 -6.57 12.07
CA HIS A 62 9.47 -6.83 10.82
C HIS A 62 9.77 -5.51 10.11
N ARG A 63 11.01 -5.29 9.67
CA ARG A 63 11.47 -4.04 9.07
C ARG A 63 11.71 -4.24 7.58
N LEU A 64 11.11 -3.39 6.75
CA LEU A 64 11.24 -3.40 5.30
C LEU A 64 11.96 -2.14 4.85
N ASP A 65 13.05 -2.30 4.10
CA ASP A 65 13.73 -1.18 3.43
C ASP A 65 12.93 -0.76 2.20
N THR A 66 12.53 0.50 2.13
CA THR A 66 11.75 1.05 1.02
C THR A 66 12.34 2.35 0.50
N VAL A 67 11.81 2.84 -0.63
CA VAL A 67 12.19 4.14 -1.20
C VAL A 67 11.93 5.34 -0.28
N VAL A 68 11.12 5.19 0.77
CA VAL A 68 10.86 6.25 1.78
C VAL A 68 11.58 5.99 3.11
N GLY A 69 12.53 5.05 3.12
CA GLY A 69 13.23 4.58 4.31
C GLY A 69 12.63 3.30 4.88
N GLU A 70 13.05 2.95 6.08
CA GLU A 70 12.57 1.75 6.77
C GLU A 70 11.12 1.92 7.21
N VAL A 71 10.27 0.93 6.88
CA VAL A 71 8.90 0.84 7.38
C VAL A 71 8.73 -0.42 8.20
N CYS A 72 8.11 -0.29 9.37
CA CYS A 72 7.85 -1.41 10.27
C CYS A 72 6.47 -2.03 9.97
N LEU A 73 6.44 -3.35 9.80
CA LEU A 73 5.24 -4.18 9.78
C LEU A 73 5.19 -4.99 11.07
N ARG A 74 4.22 -4.67 11.95
CA ARG A 74 4.02 -5.44 13.18
C ARG A 74 3.02 -6.55 12.98
N HIS A 75 3.09 -7.57 13.83
CA HIS A 75 2.09 -8.65 13.80
C HIS A 75 0.67 -8.13 13.99
N CYS A 76 0.44 -7.15 14.88
CA CYS A 76 -0.87 -6.54 15.07
C CYS A 76 -1.41 -5.87 13.80
N ASP A 77 -0.53 -5.32 12.96
CA ASP A 77 -0.92 -4.66 11.71
C ASP A 77 -1.39 -5.71 10.69
N ILE A 78 -0.78 -6.91 10.68
CA ILE A 78 -1.21 -8.04 9.85
C ILE A 78 -2.61 -8.51 10.23
N HIS A 79 -2.92 -8.60 11.53
CA HIS A 79 -4.28 -8.92 11.99
C HIS A 79 -5.31 -7.91 11.44
N HIS A 80 -4.98 -6.61 11.44
CA HIS A 80 -5.86 -5.57 10.92
C HIS A 80 -6.07 -5.67 9.40
N ILE A 81 -5.03 -6.02 8.64
CA ILE A 81 -5.12 -6.22 7.18
C ILE A 81 -6.19 -7.27 6.86
N VAL A 82 -6.20 -8.40 7.56
CA VAL A 82 -7.06 -9.54 7.25
C VAL A 82 -8.40 -9.54 8.00
N GLU A 83 -8.62 -8.63 8.96
CA GLU A 83 -9.80 -8.55 9.83
C GLU A 83 -11.12 -8.68 9.05
N LYS A 84 -11.26 -7.94 7.95
CA LYS A 84 -12.45 -7.98 7.08
C LYS A 84 -12.34 -9.14 6.07
N ARG A 85 -12.63 -10.36 6.54
CA ARG A 85 -12.52 -11.61 5.76
C ARG A 85 -13.25 -11.58 4.40
N ILE A 86 -14.36 -10.85 4.27
CA ILE A 86 -15.09 -10.71 2.99
C ILE A 86 -14.24 -10.09 1.87
N HIS A 87 -13.20 -9.32 2.22
CA HIS A 87 -12.29 -8.73 1.24
C HIS A 87 -11.15 -9.67 0.83
N ALA A 88 -10.91 -10.76 1.58
CA ALA A 88 -9.88 -11.76 1.31
C ALA A 88 -8.54 -11.16 0.87
N ARG A 89 -8.06 -10.14 1.61
CA ARG A 89 -6.88 -9.35 1.22
C ARG A 89 -5.61 -10.18 1.15
N GLU A 90 -5.48 -11.22 1.97
CA GLU A 90 -4.33 -12.13 1.98
C GLU A 90 -4.01 -12.70 0.60
N ARG A 91 -5.01 -12.80 -0.28
CA ARG A 91 -4.85 -13.26 -1.67
C ARG A 91 -3.90 -12.41 -2.50
N TYR A 92 -3.76 -11.14 -2.12
CA TYR A 92 -2.95 -10.14 -2.80
C TYR A 92 -1.68 -9.78 -2.02
N ALA A 93 -1.30 -10.58 -1.02
CA ALA A 93 -0.14 -10.26 -0.17
C ALA A 93 1.17 -10.15 -0.97
N SER A 94 1.40 -11.02 -1.97
CA SER A 94 2.57 -10.93 -2.84
C SER A 94 2.59 -9.66 -3.71
N TYR A 95 1.41 -9.17 -4.12
CA TYR A 95 1.29 -7.86 -4.76
C TYR A 95 1.67 -6.75 -3.78
N ALA A 96 1.25 -6.86 -2.51
CA ALA A 96 1.50 -5.84 -1.49
C ALA A 96 2.98 -5.74 -1.16
N TYR A 97 3.65 -6.87 -0.99
CA TYR A 97 5.10 -6.90 -0.84
C TYR A 97 5.80 -6.27 -2.04
N SER A 98 5.48 -6.71 -3.27
CA SER A 98 6.05 -6.13 -4.49
C SER A 98 5.83 -4.63 -4.57
N ALA A 99 4.65 -4.14 -4.19
CA ALA A 99 4.32 -2.72 -4.26
C ALA A 99 5.07 -1.85 -3.27
N VAL A 100 5.52 -2.43 -2.15
CA VAL A 100 6.29 -1.74 -1.11
C VAL A 100 7.77 -1.67 -1.47
N ILE A 101 8.31 -2.77 -1.99
CA ILE A 101 9.73 -2.91 -2.32
C ILE A 101 10.09 -2.24 -3.65
N ASP A 102 9.20 -2.35 -4.64
CA ASP A 102 9.43 -1.78 -5.98
C ASP A 102 8.14 -1.09 -6.48
N PRO A 103 7.76 0.05 -5.87
CA PRO A 103 6.59 0.82 -6.28
C PRO A 103 6.76 1.42 -7.68
N PHE A 104 5.64 1.72 -8.34
CA PHE A 104 5.61 2.60 -9.50
C PHE A 104 5.69 4.08 -9.09
N GLU A 105 4.87 4.48 -8.11
CA GLU A 105 4.88 5.81 -7.51
C GLU A 105 4.70 5.70 -5.99
N VAL A 106 5.27 6.64 -5.24
CA VAL A 106 4.99 6.81 -3.80
C VAL A 106 4.57 8.25 -3.51
N TRP A 107 3.43 8.39 -2.86
CA TRP A 107 2.84 9.68 -2.50
C TRP A 107 2.72 9.84 -0.99
N ARG A 108 3.07 11.01 -0.47
CA ARG A 108 2.87 11.38 0.94
C ARG A 108 1.68 12.30 1.09
N THR A 109 0.63 11.83 1.75
CA THR A 109 -0.57 12.60 2.08
C THR A 109 -0.53 13.04 3.54
N MET A 110 -0.74 14.32 3.79
CA MET A 110 -0.75 14.94 5.12
C MET A 110 -2.14 14.88 5.77
N TYR A 111 -2.15 14.83 7.10
CA TYR A 111 -3.34 14.86 7.95
C TYR A 111 -3.37 16.13 8.82
N ASP A 112 -4.55 16.49 9.30
CA ASP A 112 -4.81 17.71 10.09
C ASP A 112 -4.12 17.76 11.46
N ASN A 113 -3.72 16.61 11.99
CA ASN A 113 -2.96 16.49 13.24
C ASN A 113 -1.44 16.49 13.04
N GLY A 114 -0.95 16.72 11.82
CA GLY A 114 0.47 16.70 11.49
C GLY A 114 1.01 15.32 11.07
N ASP A 115 0.21 14.25 11.18
CA ASP A 115 0.57 12.93 10.69
C ASP A 115 0.64 12.89 9.16
N HIS A 116 1.19 11.80 8.63
CA HIS A 116 1.16 11.53 7.20
C HIS A 116 0.94 10.04 6.91
N ALA A 117 0.54 9.76 5.67
CA ALA A 117 0.52 8.42 5.13
C ALA A 117 1.23 8.37 3.79
N PHE A 118 1.99 7.31 3.57
CA PHE A 118 2.52 6.95 2.27
C PHE A 118 1.52 6.06 1.54
N SER A 119 1.30 6.36 0.27
CA SER A 119 0.58 5.50 -0.67
C SER A 119 1.59 4.98 -1.68
N PHE A 120 1.97 3.72 -1.53
CA PHE A 120 2.76 2.98 -2.50
C PHE A 120 1.82 2.45 -3.58
N ILE A 121 1.98 2.93 -4.80
CA ILE A 121 1.14 2.58 -5.94
C ILE A 121 1.98 1.73 -6.87
N SER A 122 1.45 0.57 -7.28
CA SER A 122 2.09 -0.29 -8.26
C SER A 122 1.16 -0.64 -9.40
N LEU A 123 1.74 -0.62 -10.60
CA LEU A 123 1.11 -1.06 -11.81
C LEU A 123 1.61 -2.45 -12.18
N PHE A 124 0.70 -3.38 -12.38
CA PHE A 124 0.97 -4.76 -12.73
C PHE A 124 0.35 -5.09 -14.06
N ASP A 125 1.04 -5.90 -14.88
CA ASP A 125 0.53 -6.40 -16.16
C ASP A 125 -0.61 -7.43 -15.99
N ALA A 126 -1.69 -6.96 -15.37
CA ALA A 126 -2.89 -7.66 -15.01
C ALA A 126 -4.05 -6.65 -14.92
N LYS A 127 -5.27 -7.16 -14.72
CA LYS A 127 -6.45 -6.31 -14.53
C LYS A 127 -6.32 -5.43 -13.28
N TYR A 128 -5.76 -5.97 -12.21
CA TYR A 128 -5.71 -5.33 -10.91
C TYR A 128 -4.36 -4.68 -10.65
N GLN A 129 -4.43 -3.46 -10.16
CA GLN A 129 -3.32 -2.69 -9.63
C GLN A 129 -3.39 -2.73 -8.11
N LEU A 130 -2.33 -2.34 -7.43
CA LEU A 130 -2.34 -2.34 -5.97
C LEU A 130 -1.93 -0.99 -5.40
N VAL A 131 -2.63 -0.59 -4.33
CA VAL A 131 -2.22 0.50 -3.45
C VAL A 131 -1.98 -0.07 -2.07
N VAL A 132 -0.79 0.17 -1.52
CA VAL A 132 -0.46 -0.08 -0.11
C VAL A 132 -0.37 1.27 0.59
N LYS A 133 -1.19 1.45 1.62
CA LYS A 133 -1.20 2.64 2.45
C LYS A 133 -0.54 2.33 3.78
N VAL A 134 0.50 3.10 4.09
CA VAL A 134 1.25 3.04 5.34
C VAL A 134 1.09 4.39 6.02
N ARG A 135 0.25 4.46 7.05
CA ARG A 135 0.12 5.67 7.88
C ARG A 135 1.02 5.55 9.09
N VAL A 136 1.82 6.58 9.36
CA VAL A 136 2.73 6.63 10.51
C VAL A 136 2.29 7.76 11.43
N TRP A 137 2.12 7.45 12.72
CA TRP A 137 1.87 8.44 13.78
C TRP A 137 2.51 7.97 15.09
N ASP A 138 3.29 8.82 15.74
CA ASP A 138 4.11 8.46 16.90
C ASP A 138 4.89 7.14 16.68
N GLU A 139 4.67 6.14 17.53
CA GLU A 139 5.25 4.78 17.43
C GLU A 139 4.30 3.78 16.74
N HIS A 140 3.24 4.27 16.09
CA HIS A 140 2.22 3.47 15.43
C HIS A 140 2.31 3.57 13.92
N VAL A 141 2.11 2.43 13.28
CA VAL A 141 1.96 2.26 11.85
C VAL A 141 0.64 1.56 11.58
N LEU A 142 -0.11 2.02 10.58
CA LEU A 142 -1.25 1.30 10.03
C LEU A 142 -0.94 0.88 8.62
N TRP A 143 -1.01 -0.43 8.40
CA TRP A 143 -0.92 -1.04 7.09
C TRP A 143 -2.30 -1.36 6.56
N ASN A 144 -2.54 -0.97 5.31
CA ASN A 144 -3.69 -1.43 4.56
C ASN A 144 -3.30 -1.55 3.10
N PHE A 145 -3.79 -2.56 2.41
CA PHE A 145 -3.63 -2.65 0.97
C PHE A 145 -4.90 -3.15 0.31
N PHE A 146 -5.12 -2.72 -0.91
CA PHE A 146 -6.29 -3.10 -1.67
C PHE A 146 -5.97 -3.09 -3.16
N HIS A 147 -6.55 -4.07 -3.84
CA HIS A 147 -6.51 -4.13 -5.29
C HIS A 147 -7.53 -3.15 -5.87
N CYS A 148 -7.19 -2.51 -6.98
CA CYS A 148 -8.06 -1.56 -7.64
C CYS A 148 -7.76 -1.45 -9.14
N GLU A 149 -8.61 -0.73 -9.87
CA GLU A 149 -8.31 -0.34 -11.25
C GLU A 149 -7.44 0.92 -11.29
N THR A 150 -6.72 1.15 -12.39
CA THR A 150 -5.89 2.36 -12.59
C THR A 150 -6.64 3.67 -12.32
N LYS A 151 -7.91 3.76 -12.72
CA LYS A 151 -8.76 4.94 -12.46
C LYS A 151 -8.92 5.21 -10.96
N SER A 152 -9.13 4.16 -10.16
CA SER A 152 -9.30 4.27 -8.72
C SER A 152 -7.97 4.56 -8.02
N ALA A 153 -6.86 3.98 -8.50
CA ALA A 153 -5.52 4.26 -7.99
C ALA A 153 -5.14 5.74 -8.10
N ASN A 154 -5.59 6.47 -9.14
CA ASN A 154 -5.33 7.92 -9.27
C ASN A 154 -5.82 8.74 -8.05
N LYS A 155 -6.82 8.26 -7.29
CA LYS A 155 -7.31 8.95 -6.09
C LYS A 155 -6.29 8.98 -4.94
N HIS A 156 -5.26 8.14 -5.02
CA HIS A 156 -4.18 8.03 -4.05
C HIS A 156 -2.93 8.82 -4.45
N ARG A 157 -2.94 9.46 -5.64
CA ARG A 157 -1.87 10.30 -6.13
C ARG A 157 -2.08 11.76 -5.71
N LYS A 158 -1.92 12.02 -4.42
CA LYS A 158 -2.21 13.30 -3.76
C LYS A 158 -1.26 13.59 -2.60
N GLY A 159 -1.01 14.88 -2.36
CA GLY A 159 0.04 15.37 -1.48
C GLY A 159 1.36 15.48 -2.23
N THR A 160 2.46 15.17 -1.57
CA THR A 160 3.80 15.25 -2.17
C THR A 160 4.14 13.95 -2.91
N LEU A 161 4.53 14.02 -4.17
CA LEU A 161 5.17 12.91 -4.87
C LEU A 161 6.58 12.71 -4.29
N ILE A 162 6.84 11.54 -3.72
CA ILE A 162 8.14 11.20 -3.10
C ILE A 162 9.01 10.41 -4.06
N PHE A 163 8.40 9.52 -4.83
CA PHE A 163 9.09 8.64 -5.76
C PHE A 163 8.22 8.37 -6.98
N THR A 164 8.86 8.30 -8.15
CA THR A 164 8.30 7.82 -9.41
C THR A 164 9.38 7.03 -10.14
N ARG A 165 9.00 5.97 -10.83
CA ARG A 165 9.92 5.14 -11.61
C ARG A 165 10.49 5.86 -12.85
N TYR A 166 9.91 6.99 -13.26
CA TYR A 166 10.38 7.84 -14.36
C TYR A 166 10.08 9.32 -14.13
#